data_AF-A0A817ZGX5-F1
#
_entry.id   AF-A0A817ZGX5-F1
#
_cell.length_a   1.000
_cell.length_b   1.000
_cell.length_c   1.000
_cell.angle_alpha   90.00
_cell.angle_beta   90.00
_cell.angle_gamma   90.00
#
_symmetry.space_group_name_H-M   'P 1'
#
loop_
_entity.id
_entity.type
_entity.pdbx_description
1 polymer ?
#
loop_
_entity_poly.entity_id
_entity_poly.type
_entity_poly.pdbx_seq_one_letter_code
_entity_poly.pdbx_strand_id
1 'polypeptide(L)'
;MQYSGYVLDLIKLLQSKTGFIPTFKRKCCSVNLRIGVIESVPFTIAQNVTDASGQSTMQYSGYVLDLIKLLQSKTGFIPTIKLAPKNQTYDGLIQAVVTVFTI
;
A
#
# COMPACT_ATOMS: atom_id res chain seq x y z
N MET A 1 -27.63 33.04 -7.92
CA MET A 1 -26.61 31.98 -8.09
C MET A 1 -27.30 30.76 -8.69
N GLN A 2 -27.17 30.55 -10.01
CA GLN A 2 -27.95 29.57 -10.78
C GLN A 2 -26.99 28.66 -11.57
N TYR A 3 -26.21 27.84 -10.86
CA TYR A 3 -25.27 26.87 -11.46
C TYR A 3 -25.45 25.44 -10.91
N SER A 4 -26.45 25.18 -10.06
CA SER A 4 -26.65 23.88 -9.44
C SER A 4 -27.44 22.89 -10.30
N GLY A 5 -28.33 23.38 -11.19
CA GLY A 5 -29.19 22.52 -12.03
C GLY A 5 -28.47 21.88 -13.21
N TYR A 6 -27.59 22.62 -13.89
CA TYR A 6 -26.92 22.15 -15.12
C TYR A 6 -25.94 20.99 -14.87
N VAL A 7 -25.29 20.97 -13.71
CA VAL A 7 -24.35 19.89 -13.34
C VAL A 7 -25.10 18.58 -13.09
N LEU A 8 -26.28 18.66 -12.45
CA LEU A 8 -27.11 17.48 -12.20
C LEU A 8 -27.65 16.88 -13.50
N ASP A 9 -28.07 17.71 -14.44
CA ASP A 9 -28.58 17.25 -15.73
C ASP A 9 -27.48 16.66 -16.62
N LEU A 10 -26.25 17.20 -16.58
CA LEU A 10 -25.10 16.61 -17.27
C LEU A 10 -24.75 15.21 -16.71
N ILE A 11 -24.83 15.02 -15.39
CA ILE A 11 -24.58 13.71 -14.77
C ILE A 11 -25.65 12.69 -15.18
N LYS A 12 -26.93 13.09 -15.20
CA LYS A 12 -28.03 12.23 -15.66
C LYS A 12 -27.92 11.89 -17.15
N LEU A 13 -27.53 12.85 -17.98
CA LEU A 13 -27.33 12.65 -19.41
C LEU A 13 -26.18 11.68 -19.69
N LEU A 14 -25.09 11.76 -18.93
CA LEU A 14 -23.95 10.84 -19.04
C LEU A 14 -24.30 9.42 -18.57
N GLN A 15 -25.09 9.28 -17.50
CA GLN A 15 -25.56 7.98 -16.99
C GLN A 15 -26.50 7.28 -17.97
N SER A 16 -27.38 8.03 -18.65
CA SER A 16 -28.30 7.53 -19.66
C SER A 16 -27.58 7.06 -20.94
N LYS A 17 -26.51 7.74 -21.35
CA LYS A 17 -25.85 7.48 -22.63
C LYS A 17 -24.79 6.39 -22.60
N THR A 18 -24.28 6.04 -21.42
CA THR A 18 -23.13 5.12 -21.30
C THR A 18 -23.40 3.85 -20.49
N GLY A 19 -24.55 3.74 -19.81
CA GLY A 19 -24.79 2.62 -18.88
C GLY A 19 -23.72 2.49 -17.79
N PHE A 20 -22.85 3.49 -17.65
CA PHE A 20 -21.70 3.45 -16.77
C PHE A 20 -22.04 4.23 -15.52
N ILE A 21 -22.64 3.52 -14.57
CA ILE A 21 -22.59 3.94 -13.17
C ILE A 21 -21.11 3.77 -12.79
N PRO A 22 -20.34 4.84 -12.48
CA PRO A 22 -19.05 4.66 -11.84
C PRO A 22 -19.33 4.29 -10.39
N THR A 23 -19.93 3.12 -10.19
CA THR A 23 -19.75 2.37 -8.97
C THR A 23 -18.26 2.10 -8.93
N PHE A 24 -17.53 2.88 -8.16
CA PHE A 24 -16.22 2.50 -7.67
C PHE A 24 -16.39 1.32 -6.68
N LYS A 25 -17.09 0.26 -7.12
CA LYS A 25 -17.12 -1.04 -6.50
C LYS A 25 -16.00 -1.84 -7.16
N ARG A 26 -14.75 -1.51 -6.84
CA ARG A 26 -13.70 -2.54 -6.88
C ARG A 26 -13.78 -3.35 -5.59
N LYS A 27 -14.84 -4.14 -5.50
CA LYS A 27 -14.86 -5.39 -4.71
C LYS A 27 -14.32 -6.50 -5.60
N CYS A 28 -13.18 -6.28 -6.26
CA CYS A 28 -12.57 -7.31 -7.08
C CYS A 28 -11.06 -7.20 -6.91
N CYS A 29 -10.55 -8.22 -6.21
CA CYS A 29 -9.15 -8.51 -5.92
C CYS A 29 -8.50 -7.58 -4.87
N SER A 30 -8.40 -8.08 -3.62
CA SER A 30 -7.34 -7.62 -2.72
C SER A 30 -6.01 -7.81 -3.44
N VAL A 31 -5.36 -6.72 -3.78
CA VAL A 31 -4.05 -6.75 -4.44
C VAL A 31 -3.02 -7.08 -3.38
N ASN A 32 -2.28 -8.17 -3.58
CA ASN A 32 -1.12 -8.49 -2.74
C ASN A 32 0.05 -7.61 -3.21
N LEU A 33 0.41 -6.61 -2.41
CA LEU A 33 1.51 -5.70 -2.73
C LEU A 33 2.76 -6.11 -1.96
N ARG A 34 3.82 -6.49 -2.68
CA ARG A 34 5.13 -6.77 -2.08
C ARG A 34 5.92 -5.48 -1.98
N ILE A 35 6.37 -5.14 -0.77
CA ILE A 35 7.06 -3.89 -0.49
C ILE A 35 8.42 -4.23 0.14
N GLY A 36 9.50 -3.84 -0.53
CA GLY A 36 10.84 -3.85 0.04
C GLY A 36 11.09 -2.58 0.81
N VAL A 37 11.55 -2.69 2.05
CA VAL A 37 11.94 -1.54 2.88
C VAL A 37 13.40 -1.65 3.27
N ILE A 38 14.07 -0.52 3.37
CA ILE A 38 15.45 -0.40 3.85
C ILE A 38 15.41 0.21 5.24
N GLU A 39 16.24 -0.28 6.15
CA GLU A 39 16.39 0.29 7.48
C GLU A 39 17.04 1.67 7.39
N SER A 40 16.32 2.69 7.85
CA SER A 40 16.77 4.08 7.84
C SER A 40 15.95 4.86 8.85
N VAL A 41 16.59 5.30 9.94
CA VAL A 41 15.92 6.11 10.97
C VAL A 41 15.70 7.53 10.43
N PRO A 42 14.51 8.15 10.58
CA PRO A 42 13.32 7.70 11.31
C PRO A 42 12.24 7.01 10.45
N PHE A 43 12.55 6.70 9.19
CA PHE A 43 11.59 6.22 8.19
C PHE A 43 11.19 4.75 8.39
N THR A 44 12.16 3.89 8.66
CA THR A 44 12.01 2.45 8.91
C THR A 44 13.00 2.04 9.99
N ILE A 45 12.49 1.48 11.09
CA ILE A 45 13.25 1.05 12.24
C ILE A 45 12.93 -0.43 12.47
N ALA A 46 13.95 -1.27 12.44
CA ALA A 46 13.83 -2.68 12.81
C ALA A 46 14.29 -2.86 14.26
N GLN A 47 13.43 -3.41 15.12
CA GLN A 47 13.72 -3.67 16.52
C GLN A 47 13.43 -5.13 16.84
N ASN A 48 14.36 -5.80 17.52
CA ASN A 48 14.09 -7.12 18.06
C ASN A 48 13.29 -6.96 19.35
N VAL A 49 12.06 -7.43 19.35
CA VAL A 49 11.17 -7.41 20.51
C VAL A 49 11.00 -8.83 21.01
N THR A 50 11.39 -9.06 22.26
CA THR A 50 11.17 -10.33 22.94
C THR A 50 9.74 -10.35 23.43
N ASP A 51 8.94 -11.28 22.90
CA ASP A 51 7.57 -11.50 23.37
C ASP A 51 7.56 -12.14 24.77
N ALA A 52 6.41 -12.14 25.45
CA ALA A 52 6.25 -12.71 26.80
C ALA A 52 6.60 -14.22 26.86
N SER A 53 6.64 -14.89 25.72
CA SER A 53 7.05 -16.28 25.52
C SER A 53 8.57 -16.47 25.39
N GLY A 54 9.36 -15.40 25.44
CA GLY A 54 10.82 -15.43 25.25
C GLY A 54 11.26 -15.51 23.77
N GLN A 55 10.32 -15.52 22.82
CA GLN A 55 10.60 -15.53 21.39
C GLN A 55 10.97 -14.12 20.93
N SER A 56 12.15 -13.98 20.29
CA SER A 56 12.56 -12.73 19.65
C SER A 56 11.85 -12.59 18.31
N THR A 57 10.97 -11.60 18.20
CA THR A 57 10.30 -11.24 16.96
C THR A 57 10.84 -9.91 16.44
N MET A 58 11.09 -9.84 15.13
CA MET A 58 11.53 -8.59 14.52
C MET A 58 10.31 -7.71 14.27
N GLN A 59 10.20 -6.64 15.05
CA GLN A 59 9.15 -5.64 14.89
C GLN A 59 9.67 -4.48 14.06
N TYR A 60 8.83 -3.99 13.14
CA TYR A 60 9.17 -2.86 12.31
C TYR A 60 8.27 -1.66 12.62
N SER A 61 8.88 -0.49 12.78
CA SER A 61 8.20 0.79 13.02
C SER A 61 8.78 1.90 12.14
N GLY A 62 8.15 3.08 12.15
CA GLY A 62 8.61 4.24 11.40
C GLY A 62 7.57 4.79 10.43
N TYR A 63 7.83 6.01 9.95
CA TYR A 63 6.89 6.79 9.14
C TYR A 63 6.40 6.03 7.89
N VAL A 64 7.28 5.30 7.21
CA VAL A 64 6.93 4.57 5.97
C VAL A 64 5.93 3.45 6.28
N LEU A 65 6.09 2.77 7.41
CA LEU A 65 5.20 1.67 7.80
C LEU A 65 3.84 2.17 8.24
N ASP A 66 3.79 3.31 8.91
CA ASP A 66 2.52 3.92 9.29
C ASP A 66 1.75 4.44 8.07
N LEU A 67 2.45 4.96 7.06
CA LEU A 67 1.86 5.29 5.77
C LEU A 67 1.29 4.05 5.07
N ILE A 68 2.03 2.93 5.05
CA ILE A 68 1.55 1.68 4.44
C ILE A 68 0.29 1.17 5.15
N LYS A 69 0.25 1.21 6.49
CA LYS A 69 -0.96 0.84 7.27
C LYS A 69 -2.14 1.75 6.92
N LEU A 70 -1.92 3.05 6.81
CA LEU A 70 -2.97 3.99 6.44
C LEU A 70 -3.49 3.69 5.03
N LEU A 71 -2.60 3.43 4.07
CA LEU A 71 -2.99 3.08 2.71
C LEU A 71 -3.74 1.74 2.67
N GLN A 72 -3.26 0.71 3.37
CA GLN A 72 -3.94 -0.57 3.54
C GLN A 72 -5.36 -0.38 4.05
N SER A 73 -5.55 0.45 5.08
CA SER A 73 -6.88 0.72 5.65
C SER A 73 -7.84 1.40 4.67
N LYS A 74 -7.32 2.24 3.76
CA LYS A 74 -8.10 2.99 2.78
C LYS A 74 -8.40 2.23 1.49
N THR A 75 -7.50 1.33 1.07
CA THR A 75 -7.59 0.69 -0.25
C THR A 75 -7.81 -0.81 -0.19
N GLY A 76 -7.64 -1.46 0.97
CA GLY A 76 -7.88 -2.88 1.16
C GLY A 76 -6.88 -3.82 0.46
N PHE A 77 -5.68 -3.32 0.11
CA PHE A 77 -4.59 -4.18 -0.37
C PHE A 77 -3.97 -4.95 0.80
N ILE A 78 -3.29 -6.05 0.51
CA ILE A 78 -2.59 -6.87 1.52
C ILE A 78 -1.08 -6.64 1.34
N PRO A 79 -0.41 -5.90 2.23
CA PRO A 79 1.03 -5.69 2.15
C PRO A 79 1.79 -6.94 2.59
N THR A 80 2.81 -7.33 1.82
CA THR A 80 3.88 -8.23 2.26
C THR A 80 5.16 -7.41 2.34
N ILE A 81 5.60 -7.11 3.57
CA ILE A 81 6.76 -6.24 3.81
C ILE A 81 7.99 -7.12 4.02
N LYS A 82 9.05 -6.89 3.25
CA LYS A 82 10.35 -7.54 3.41
C LYS A 82 11.43 -6.49 3.68
N LEU A 83 12.23 -6.72 4.72
CA LEU A 83 13.40 -5.89 4.99
C LEU A 83 14.53 -6.32 4.07
N ALA A 84 15.12 -5.34 3.40
CA ALA A 84 16.35 -5.49 2.65
C ALA A 84 17.51 -5.87 3.59
N PRO A 85 18.30 -6.91 3.30
CA PRO A 85 19.54 -7.15 4.03
C PRO A 85 20.48 -5.94 3.93
N LYS A 86 21.10 -5.57 5.06
CA LYS A 86 21.99 -4.38 5.16
C LYS A 86 23.18 -4.40 4.20
N ASN A 87 23.54 -5.59 3.71
CA ASN A 87 24.69 -5.81 2.84
C ASN A 87 24.33 -5.79 1.34
N GLN A 88 23.07 -5.55 0.99
CA GLN A 88 22.62 -5.57 -0.40
C GLN A 88 22.94 -4.23 -1.09
N THR A 89 23.49 -4.31 -2.31
CA THR A 89 23.71 -3.11 -3.12
C THR A 89 22.37 -2.56 -3.61
N TYR A 90 22.34 -1.26 -3.92
CA TYR A 90 21.18 -0.60 -4.51
C TYR A 90 20.66 -1.35 -5.74
N ASP A 91 21.56 -1.77 -6.63
CA ASP A 91 21.22 -2.53 -7.82
C ASP A 91 20.58 -3.88 -7.48
N GLY A 92 21.05 -4.55 -6.43
CA GLY A 92 20.46 -5.81 -5.94
C GLY A 92 19.02 -5.62 -5.42
N LEU A 93 18.70 -4.46 -4.84
CA LEU A 93 17.35 -4.15 -4.38
C LEU A 93 16.40 -3.84 -5.54
N ILE A 94 16.86 -3.08 -6.53
CA ILE A 94 16.08 -2.82 -7.74
C ILE A 94 15.81 -4.13 -8.49
N GLN A 95 16.81 -5.00 -8.61
CA GLN A 95 16.63 -6.33 -9.21
C GLN A 95 15.63 -7.20 -8.44
N ALA A 96 15.57 -7.12 -7.11
CA ALA A 96 14.61 -7.87 -6.30
C ALA A 96 13.15 -7.42 -6.52
N VAL A 97 12.94 -6.13 -6.81
CA VAL A 97 11.61 -5.59 -7.17
C VAL A 97 11.18 -6.08 -8.55
N VAL A 98 12.10 -6.09 -9.51
CA VAL A 98 11.84 -6.51 -10.90
C VAL A 98 11.65 -8.03 -10.99
N THR A 99 12.38 -8.80 -10.18
CA THR A 99 12.44 -10.26 -10.25
C THR A 99 11.68 -10.90 -9.08
N VAL A 100 10.36 -10.79 -9.08
CA VAL A 100 9.42 -11.56 -8.22
C VAL A 100 9.87 -11.76 -6.75
N PHE A 101 10.47 -10.76 -6.07
CA PHE A 101 10.69 -10.73 -4.61
C PHE A 101 10.99 -12.08 -3.90
N THR A 102 11.92 -12.86 -4.44
CA THR A 102 12.55 -13.99 -3.75
C THR A 102 13.82 -13.48 -3.07
N ILE A 103 13.62 -12.86 -1.92
CA ILE A 103 14.66 -12.59 -0.91
C ILE A 103 14.29 -13.39 0.33
#